data_AF-A0A0F9XEU5-F1
#
_entry.id   AF-A0A0F9XEU5-F1
#
_cell.length_a   1.000
_cell.length_b   1.000
_cell.length_c   1.000
_cell.angle_alpha   90.00
_cell.angle_beta   90.00
_cell.angle_gamma   90.00
#
_symmetry.space_group_name_H-M   'P 1'
#
loop_
_entity.id
_entity.type
_entity.pdbx_description
1 polymer ?
#
loop_
_entity_poly.entity_id
_entity_poly.type
_entity_poly.pdbx_seq_one_letter_code
_entity_poly.pdbx_strand_id
1 'polypeptide(L)'
;MNPFEESDDELQDLLPASYHYHKSHGYRKRRHVGDPSENVPHFLASELSLKGLESMLKHLWLAGAKRPPAQLHYHVALGREITITDRIDLHLMWNPNGRIFIKPLPRFLLSSKFWTVYLLSPELANERKVALGFLYTYACLISSDSDFHLAIEKRLLPQGPNQRPLSWRTWKIIARSILRNHDPAQMHPRFIHGELRLSRINTINRVFNLSPFEAYFNSWNDYSSFFRDNLSWIAASTVWLVLVLTAMQVGLAAEPLQNNAEFQKATYGFTIFAILGPVVFFGLVMLGAVYQLLSDLPWLIWQAIDRKREPTEPTPETSTDATTQA
;
A
#
# COMPACT_ATOMS: atom_id res chain seq x y z
N MET A 1 -17.78 25.92 -24.62
CA MET A 1 -17.43 24.67 -25.31
C MET A 1 -16.85 23.73 -24.27
N ASN A 2 -17.65 22.77 -23.82
CA ASN A 2 -17.23 21.77 -22.84
C ASN A 2 -16.36 20.76 -23.61
N PRO A 3 -15.07 20.58 -23.30
CA PRO A 3 -14.19 19.72 -24.11
C PRO A 3 -14.48 18.21 -23.98
N PHE A 4 -15.65 17.83 -23.45
CA PHE A 4 -16.01 16.47 -23.06
C PHE A 4 -17.50 16.16 -23.32
N GLU A 5 -18.02 16.54 -24.48
CA GLU A 5 -19.27 15.92 -24.99
C GLU A 5 -18.92 14.57 -25.59
N GLU A 6 -18.91 13.54 -24.74
CA GLU A 6 -18.67 12.15 -25.12
C GLU A 6 -20.03 11.38 -25.13
N SER A 7 -20.33 10.67 -26.22
CA SER A 7 -21.36 9.65 -26.47
C SER A 7 -21.27 8.44 -25.51
N ASP A 8 -22.23 7.51 -25.56
CA ASP A 8 -22.27 6.38 -24.60
C ASP A 8 -21.18 5.33 -24.89
N ASP A 9 -20.78 5.14 -26.15
CA ASP A 9 -19.64 4.30 -26.54
C ASP A 9 -18.31 4.87 -25.99
N GLU A 10 -18.19 6.19 -25.85
CA GLU A 10 -16.99 6.85 -25.29
C GLU A 10 -16.83 6.63 -23.78
N LEU A 11 -17.87 6.20 -23.04
CA LEU A 11 -17.72 5.88 -21.61
C LEU A 11 -16.96 4.58 -21.37
N GLN A 12 -17.11 3.59 -22.26
CA GLN A 12 -16.36 2.33 -22.16
C GLN A 12 -14.87 2.55 -22.44
N ASP A 13 -14.54 3.45 -23.37
CA ASP A 13 -13.16 3.86 -23.70
C ASP A 13 -12.42 4.55 -22.53
N LEU A 14 -13.14 4.99 -21.50
CA LEU A 14 -12.55 5.56 -20.28
C LEU A 14 -12.13 4.49 -19.27
N LEU A 15 -12.65 3.27 -19.40
CA LEU A 15 -12.35 2.15 -18.52
C LEU A 15 -11.00 1.53 -18.90
N PRO A 16 -10.28 0.92 -17.95
CA PRO A 16 -9.06 0.18 -18.26
C PRO A 16 -9.38 -1.10 -19.05
N ALA A 17 -8.37 -1.69 -19.67
CA ALA A 17 -8.54 -2.94 -20.43
C ALA A 17 -9.00 -4.13 -19.58
N SER A 18 -8.58 -4.18 -18.32
CA SER A 18 -9.03 -5.19 -17.34
C SER A 18 -8.77 -4.68 -15.93
N TYR A 19 -9.34 -5.34 -14.93
CA TYR A 19 -9.03 -5.07 -13.52
C TYR A 19 -8.86 -6.35 -12.72
N HIS A 20 -8.02 -6.27 -11.69
CA HIS A 20 -7.79 -7.36 -10.75
C HIS A 20 -8.62 -7.17 -9.48
N TYR A 21 -9.25 -8.24 -9.02
CA TYR A 21 -9.97 -8.25 -7.76
C TYR A 21 -9.75 -9.57 -7.02
N HIS A 22 -10.08 -9.60 -5.73
CA HIS A 22 -9.90 -10.79 -4.90
C HIS A 22 -11.26 -11.34 -4.47
N LYS A 23 -11.49 -12.63 -4.72
CA LYS A 23 -12.65 -13.37 -4.19
C LYS A 23 -12.21 -14.27 -3.04
N SER A 24 -13.04 -14.33 -2.01
CA SER A 24 -12.83 -15.28 -0.91
C SER A 24 -13.11 -16.69 -1.41
N HIS A 25 -12.20 -17.62 -1.15
CA HIS A 25 -12.36 -19.03 -1.46
C HIS A 25 -11.98 -19.83 -0.21
N GLY A 26 -12.98 -20.04 0.67
CA GLY A 26 -12.75 -20.54 2.02
C GLY A 26 -11.91 -19.55 2.84
N TYR A 27 -10.77 -20.01 3.36
CA TYR A 27 -9.86 -19.21 4.19
C TYR A 27 -8.84 -18.38 3.38
N ARG A 28 -8.74 -18.56 2.06
CA ARG A 28 -7.76 -17.85 1.21
C ARG A 28 -8.44 -16.93 0.20
N LYS A 29 -7.80 -15.81 -0.11
CA LYS A 29 -8.23 -14.89 -1.17
C LYS A 29 -7.56 -15.28 -2.49
N ARG A 30 -8.34 -15.56 -3.54
CA ARG A 30 -7.82 -15.80 -4.90
C ARG A 30 -7.92 -14.53 -5.73
N ARG A 31 -6.88 -14.26 -6.53
CA ARG A 31 -6.87 -13.15 -7.48
C ARG A 31 -7.62 -13.58 -8.75
N HIS A 32 -8.55 -12.74 -9.19
CA HIS A 32 -9.30 -12.89 -10.42
C HIS A 32 -9.07 -11.67 -11.31
N VAL A 33 -9.35 -11.83 -12.60
CA VAL A 33 -9.37 -10.77 -13.61
C VAL A 33 -10.82 -10.62 -14.07
N GLY A 34 -11.26 -9.38 -14.26
CA GLY A 34 -12.57 -9.08 -14.83
C GLY A 34 -12.48 -8.02 -15.92
N ASP A 35 -13.47 -8.01 -16.80
CA ASP A 35 -13.74 -6.92 -17.73
C ASP A 35 -14.53 -5.83 -16.99
N PRO A 36 -14.03 -4.58 -16.93
CA PRO A 36 -14.74 -3.51 -16.23
C PRO A 36 -16.04 -3.09 -16.92
N SER A 37 -16.21 -3.35 -18.22
CA SER A 37 -17.42 -3.00 -18.97
C SER A 37 -18.63 -3.87 -18.58
N GLU A 38 -18.40 -5.14 -18.21
CA GLU A 38 -19.46 -6.06 -17.77
C GLU A 38 -20.11 -5.63 -16.45
N ASN A 39 -19.33 -5.05 -15.53
CA ASN A 39 -19.82 -4.63 -14.22
C ASN A 39 -19.01 -3.44 -13.67
N VAL A 40 -19.33 -2.24 -14.16
CA VAL A 40 -18.69 -0.99 -13.74
C VAL A 40 -18.79 -0.73 -12.24
N PRO A 41 -19.95 -0.94 -11.55
CA PRO A 41 -20.02 -0.75 -10.10
C PRO A 41 -19.06 -1.65 -9.31
N HIS A 42 -18.95 -2.94 -9.68
CA HIS A 42 -18.01 -3.85 -9.03
C HIS A 42 -16.55 -3.47 -9.32
N PHE A 43 -16.25 -3.05 -10.56
CA PHE A 43 -14.95 -2.48 -10.90
C PHE A 43 -14.63 -1.29 -9.99
N LEU A 44 -15.51 -0.28 -9.90
CA LEU A 44 -15.28 0.92 -9.08
C LEU A 44 -15.09 0.58 -7.59
N ALA A 45 -15.88 -0.34 -7.05
CA ALA A 45 -15.75 -0.81 -5.67
C ALA A 45 -14.40 -1.51 -5.40
N SER A 46 -13.79 -2.11 -6.43
CA SER A 46 -12.47 -2.73 -6.35
C SER A 46 -11.32 -1.74 -6.57
N GLU A 47 -11.47 -0.84 -7.54
CA GLU A 47 -10.46 0.14 -7.96
C GLU A 47 -10.27 1.26 -6.92
N LEU A 48 -11.39 1.71 -6.33
CA LEU A 48 -11.42 2.72 -5.28
C LEU A 48 -11.49 2.09 -3.88
N SER A 49 -11.11 0.81 -3.75
CA SER A 49 -11.17 0.08 -2.50
C SER A 49 -10.10 0.51 -1.50
N LEU A 50 -10.52 0.92 -0.31
CA LEU A 50 -9.64 1.17 0.84
C LEU A 50 -9.81 0.12 1.95
N LYS A 51 -10.42 -1.03 1.64
CA LYS A 51 -10.72 -2.12 2.60
C LYS A 51 -9.52 -2.53 3.46
N GLY A 52 -8.31 -2.51 2.90
CA GLY A 52 -7.10 -2.82 3.65
C GLY A 52 -6.78 -1.79 4.76
N LEU A 53 -7.11 -0.53 4.53
CA LEU A 53 -6.86 0.57 5.47
C LEU A 53 -8.01 0.80 6.45
N GLU A 54 -9.22 0.29 6.18
CA GLU A 54 -10.42 0.52 6.99
C GLU A 54 -10.20 0.22 8.48
N SER A 55 -9.61 -0.93 8.81
CA SER A 55 -9.30 -1.32 10.19
C SER A 55 -8.26 -0.41 10.87
N MET A 56 -7.43 0.26 10.08
CA MET A 56 -6.35 1.12 10.54
C MET A 56 -6.70 2.61 10.51
N LEU A 57 -7.85 3.01 9.98
CA LEU A 57 -8.24 4.42 9.81
C LEU A 57 -8.08 5.24 11.10
N LYS A 58 -8.51 4.67 12.23
CA LYS A 58 -8.44 5.34 13.55
C LYS A 58 -7.00 5.58 14.05
N HIS A 59 -6.02 4.87 13.51
CA HIS A 59 -4.61 4.95 13.91
C HIS A 59 -3.72 5.64 12.87
N LEU A 60 -4.27 6.13 11.75
CA LEU A 60 -3.48 6.76 10.68
C LEU A 60 -2.66 7.97 11.15
N TRP A 61 -3.07 8.61 12.24
CA TRP A 61 -2.33 9.70 12.88
C TRP A 61 -0.90 9.29 13.31
N LEU A 62 -0.66 8.01 13.60
CA LEU A 62 0.68 7.50 13.87
C LEU A 62 1.53 7.48 12.60
N ALA A 63 0.92 7.23 11.44
CA ALA A 63 1.62 7.07 10.16
C ALA A 63 1.78 8.36 9.34
N GLY A 64 0.94 9.37 9.56
CA GLY A 64 1.05 10.67 8.89
C GLY A 64 0.19 11.76 9.50
N ALA A 65 0.61 13.01 9.32
CA ALA A 65 -0.07 14.18 9.84
C ALA A 65 -1.33 14.52 9.03
N LYS A 66 -2.32 15.14 9.69
CA LYS A 66 -3.50 15.72 9.04
C LYS A 66 -3.11 17.03 8.36
N ARG A 67 -2.71 16.95 7.09
CA ARG A 67 -2.29 18.10 6.27
C ARG A 67 -2.42 17.75 4.79
N PRO A 68 -2.56 18.75 3.91
CA PRO A 68 -2.50 18.52 2.47
C PRO A 68 -1.17 17.84 2.07
N PRO A 69 -1.19 16.97 1.04
CA PRO A 69 0.03 16.41 0.46
C PRO A 69 0.98 17.52 -0.02
N ALA A 70 2.29 17.28 0.10
CA ALA A 70 3.28 18.17 -0.51
C ALA A 70 3.30 18.03 -2.04
N GLN A 71 3.91 19.00 -2.72
CA GLN A 71 4.03 19.04 -4.18
C GLN A 71 4.99 17.98 -4.71
N LEU A 72 4.85 17.60 -5.97
CA LEU A 72 5.70 16.58 -6.61
C LEU A 72 7.19 16.95 -6.60
N HIS A 73 7.53 18.19 -6.95
CA HIS A 73 8.92 18.65 -6.95
C HIS A 73 9.55 18.57 -5.56
N TYR A 74 8.76 18.79 -4.50
CA TYR A 74 9.25 18.68 -3.13
C TYR A 74 9.60 17.23 -2.78
N HIS A 75 8.83 16.25 -3.25
CA HIS A 75 9.19 14.83 -3.09
C HIS A 75 10.50 14.49 -3.79
N VAL A 76 10.71 14.99 -5.01
CA VAL A 76 11.97 14.82 -5.74
C VAL A 76 13.12 15.51 -5.01
N ALA A 77 12.92 16.72 -4.49
CA ALA A 77 13.92 17.46 -3.72
C ALA A 77 14.31 16.75 -2.40
N LEU A 78 13.37 16.00 -1.80
CA LEU A 78 13.64 15.12 -0.65
C LEU A 78 14.38 13.83 -1.04
N GLY A 79 14.79 13.67 -2.30
CA GLY A 79 15.43 12.46 -2.82
C GLY A 79 14.48 11.29 -3.00
N ARG A 80 13.15 11.54 -3.08
CA ARG A 80 12.19 10.46 -3.26
C ARG A 80 11.99 10.09 -4.73
N GLU A 81 12.08 8.81 -5.03
CA GLU A 81 11.70 8.22 -6.31
C GLU A 81 10.18 8.05 -6.37
N ILE A 82 9.55 8.65 -7.39
CA ILE A 82 8.12 8.48 -7.64
C ILE A 82 7.89 7.14 -8.33
N THR A 83 7.22 6.22 -7.62
CA THR A 83 6.89 4.87 -8.09
C THR A 83 5.39 4.77 -8.41
N ILE A 84 5.05 4.27 -9.59
CA ILE A 84 3.66 4.07 -10.02
C ILE A 84 3.05 2.87 -9.26
N THR A 85 1.78 3.00 -8.84
CA THR A 85 0.98 1.91 -8.26
C THR A 85 -0.45 1.98 -8.77
N ASP A 86 -1.06 0.85 -9.10
CA ASP A 86 -2.49 0.86 -9.44
C ASP A 86 -3.39 0.80 -8.20
N ARG A 87 -2.86 0.50 -7.03
CA ARG A 87 -3.68 0.45 -5.81
C ARG A 87 -3.87 1.84 -5.20
N ILE A 88 -5.13 2.21 -4.97
CA ILE A 88 -5.49 3.50 -4.36
C ILE A 88 -5.06 3.62 -2.91
N ASP A 89 -5.03 2.51 -2.18
CA ASP A 89 -4.62 2.48 -0.77
C ASP A 89 -3.14 2.84 -0.58
N LEU A 90 -2.28 2.49 -1.54
CA LEU A 90 -0.86 2.85 -1.55
C LEU A 90 -0.58 4.28 -2.01
N HIS A 91 -1.55 4.98 -2.58
CA HIS A 91 -1.35 6.35 -3.04
C HIS A 91 -0.89 7.25 -1.88
N LEU A 92 0.22 7.98 -2.09
CA LEU A 92 0.93 8.80 -1.11
C LEU A 92 1.52 8.03 0.09
N MET A 93 1.74 6.73 -0.03
CA MET A 93 2.59 6.01 0.91
C MET A 93 4.05 6.13 0.48
N TRP A 94 4.95 6.37 1.43
CA TRP A 94 6.39 6.37 1.16
C TRP A 94 7.13 5.40 2.07
N ASN A 95 8.16 4.76 1.53
CA ASN A 95 8.97 3.80 2.25
C ASN A 95 10.32 4.42 2.68
N PRO A 96 11.01 3.82 3.66
CA PRO A 96 12.32 4.30 4.11
C PRO A 96 13.39 4.36 3.02
N ASN A 97 13.24 3.59 1.93
CA ASN A 97 14.17 3.56 0.79
C ASN A 97 14.05 4.79 -0.12
N GLY A 98 13.24 5.77 0.27
CA GLY A 98 13.00 6.95 -0.54
C GLY A 98 12.04 6.72 -1.70
N ARG A 99 11.23 5.67 -1.73
CA ARG A 99 10.17 5.56 -2.75
C ARG A 99 8.85 6.14 -2.23
N ILE A 100 8.16 6.91 -3.06
CA ILE A 100 6.78 7.31 -2.84
C ILE A 100 5.89 6.67 -3.90
N PHE A 101 4.83 6.00 -3.47
CA PHE A 101 3.87 5.34 -4.35
C PHE A 101 2.78 6.34 -4.75
N ILE A 102 2.62 6.56 -6.05
CA ILE A 102 1.60 7.46 -6.59
C ILE A 102 0.79 6.71 -7.64
N LYS A 103 -0.50 6.56 -7.37
CA LYS A 103 -1.47 6.08 -8.36
C LYS A 103 -1.68 7.09 -9.48
N PRO A 104 -1.47 6.75 -10.77
CA PRO A 104 -1.80 7.60 -11.91
C PRO A 104 -3.29 7.95 -11.90
N LEU A 105 -3.62 9.18 -12.32
CA LEU A 105 -4.99 9.66 -12.34
C LEU A 105 -5.78 9.00 -13.48
N PRO A 106 -6.82 8.19 -13.19
CA PRO A 106 -7.61 7.54 -14.22
C PRO A 106 -8.44 8.54 -15.02
N ARG A 107 -8.60 8.27 -16.33
CA ARG A 107 -9.37 9.12 -17.26
C ARG A 107 -10.82 9.29 -16.82
N PHE A 108 -11.47 8.21 -16.40
CA PHE A 108 -12.89 8.23 -16.00
C PHE A 108 -13.19 9.21 -14.86
N LEU A 109 -12.23 9.51 -13.97
CA LEU A 109 -12.42 10.49 -12.90
C LEU A 109 -12.44 11.94 -13.38
N LEU A 110 -11.98 12.22 -14.60
CA LEU A 110 -12.01 13.55 -15.20
C LEU A 110 -13.24 13.78 -16.08
N SER A 111 -14.04 12.74 -16.38
CA SER A 111 -15.24 12.83 -17.21
C SER A 111 -16.49 13.16 -16.40
N SER A 112 -17.07 14.34 -16.60
CA SER A 112 -18.31 14.74 -15.89
C SER A 112 -19.47 13.77 -16.16
N LYS A 113 -19.54 13.19 -17.36
CA LYS A 113 -20.58 12.23 -17.73
C LYS A 113 -20.43 10.92 -16.94
N PHE A 114 -19.20 10.44 -16.79
CA PHE A 114 -18.92 9.26 -15.97
C PHE A 114 -19.36 9.46 -14.51
N TRP A 115 -19.15 10.67 -13.95
CA TRP A 115 -19.63 11.00 -12.61
C TRP A 115 -21.15 10.94 -12.52
N THR A 116 -21.88 11.53 -13.47
CA THR A 116 -23.34 11.54 -13.45
C THR A 116 -23.95 10.15 -13.58
N VAL A 117 -23.34 9.27 -14.38
CA VAL A 117 -23.85 7.92 -14.63
C VAL A 117 -23.53 6.97 -13.46
N TYR A 118 -22.30 6.99 -12.94
CA TYR A 118 -21.85 5.99 -11.97
C TYR A 118 -21.63 6.58 -10.56
N LEU A 119 -20.81 7.61 -10.40
CA LEU A 119 -20.33 8.05 -9.08
C LEU A 119 -21.34 8.90 -8.28
N LEU A 120 -22.34 9.50 -8.93
CA LEU A 120 -23.40 10.25 -8.24
C LEU A 120 -24.52 9.35 -7.70
N SER A 121 -24.53 8.05 -8.04
CA SER A 121 -25.46 7.07 -7.48
C SER A 121 -25.29 6.96 -5.95
N PRO A 122 -26.39 6.84 -5.17
CA PRO A 122 -26.31 6.66 -3.73
C PRO A 122 -25.60 5.37 -3.31
N GLU A 123 -25.60 4.34 -4.16
CA GLU A 123 -24.97 3.05 -3.88
C GLU A 123 -23.45 3.14 -3.82
N LEU A 124 -22.85 4.06 -4.58
CA LEU A 124 -21.41 4.28 -4.69
C LEU A 124 -20.93 5.48 -3.86
N ALA A 125 -21.65 5.80 -2.79
CA ALA A 125 -21.36 6.97 -1.95
C ALA A 125 -19.96 6.90 -1.32
N ASN A 126 -19.46 5.72 -0.98
CA ASN A 126 -18.12 5.56 -0.40
C ASN A 126 -17.03 5.77 -1.46
N GLU A 127 -17.20 5.16 -2.62
CA GLU A 127 -16.33 5.27 -3.80
C GLU A 127 -16.24 6.73 -4.25
N ARG A 128 -17.36 7.45 -4.25
CA ARG A 128 -17.41 8.90 -4.50
C ARG A 128 -16.53 9.68 -3.52
N LYS A 129 -16.60 9.39 -2.22
CA LYS A 129 -15.75 10.05 -1.20
C LYS A 129 -14.27 9.75 -1.42
N VAL A 130 -13.94 8.54 -1.87
CA VAL A 130 -12.56 8.16 -2.21
C VAL A 130 -12.10 8.91 -3.46
N ALA A 131 -12.91 8.94 -4.51
CA ALA A 131 -12.61 9.65 -5.75
C ALA A 131 -12.39 11.16 -5.53
N LEU A 132 -13.24 11.82 -4.73
CA LEU A 132 -13.08 13.23 -4.37
C LEU A 132 -11.79 13.48 -3.59
N GLY A 133 -11.49 12.64 -2.59
CA GLY A 133 -10.25 12.73 -1.83
C GLY A 133 -9.01 12.53 -2.70
N PHE A 134 -9.06 11.59 -3.64
CA PHE A 134 -7.99 11.32 -4.59
C PHE A 134 -7.81 12.44 -5.63
N LEU A 135 -8.88 13.04 -6.14
CA LEU A 135 -8.76 14.22 -7.01
C LEU A 135 -8.13 15.40 -6.26
N TYR A 136 -8.48 15.57 -4.98
CA TYR A 136 -7.90 16.59 -4.13
C TYR A 136 -6.39 16.42 -3.94
N THR A 137 -5.90 15.19 -3.76
CA THR A 137 -4.44 14.97 -3.64
C THR A 137 -3.70 15.43 -4.88
N TYR A 138 -4.24 15.20 -6.07
CA TYR A 138 -3.66 15.67 -7.32
C TYR A 138 -3.63 17.20 -7.44
N ALA A 139 -4.69 17.88 -6.97
CA ALA A 139 -4.69 19.35 -6.92
C ALA A 139 -3.59 19.90 -6.00
N CYS A 140 -3.25 19.19 -4.92
CA CYS A 140 -2.12 19.55 -4.04
C CYS A 140 -0.76 19.23 -4.68
N LEU A 141 -0.62 18.03 -5.25
CA LEU A 141 0.62 17.53 -5.85
C LEU A 141 1.09 18.40 -7.02
N ILE A 142 0.15 18.87 -7.85
CA ILE A 142 0.42 19.61 -9.09
C ILE A 142 0.01 21.08 -8.93
N SER A 143 0.76 21.80 -8.11
CA SER A 143 0.51 23.21 -7.79
C SER A 143 1.21 24.18 -8.74
N SER A 144 2.36 23.80 -9.29
CA SER A 144 3.19 24.64 -10.16
C SER A 144 3.38 24.06 -11.55
N ASP A 145 3.90 24.87 -12.47
CA ASP A 145 4.25 24.45 -13.83
C ASP A 145 5.34 23.36 -13.82
N SER A 146 6.31 23.47 -12.91
CA SER A 146 7.35 22.45 -12.69
C SER A 146 6.76 21.10 -12.25
N ASP A 147 5.78 21.13 -11.32
CA ASP A 147 5.08 19.92 -10.90
C ASP A 147 4.29 19.29 -12.05
N PHE A 148 3.71 20.13 -12.91
CA PHE A 148 2.95 19.68 -14.07
C PHE A 148 3.84 18.95 -15.07
N HIS A 149 5.01 19.52 -15.40
CA HIS A 149 5.99 18.86 -16.25
C HIS A 149 6.47 17.53 -15.65
N LEU A 150 6.73 17.49 -14.34
CA LEU A 150 7.12 16.27 -13.64
C LEU A 150 6.00 15.21 -13.67
N ALA A 151 4.74 15.61 -13.52
CA ALA A 151 3.60 14.71 -13.61
C ALA A 151 3.43 14.09 -15.01
N ILE A 152 3.70 14.87 -16.06
CA ILE A 152 3.70 14.37 -17.45
C ILE A 152 4.87 13.42 -17.67
N GLU A 153 6.08 13.77 -17.23
CA GLU A 153 7.29 12.93 -17.33
C GLU A 153 7.07 11.56 -16.66
N LYS A 154 6.50 11.55 -15.45
CA LYS A 154 6.20 10.34 -14.69
C LYS A 154 4.89 9.65 -15.10
N ARG A 155 4.22 10.11 -16.16
CA ARG A 155 2.95 9.56 -16.68
C ARG A 155 1.85 9.45 -15.61
N LEU A 156 1.80 10.41 -14.69
CA LEU A 156 0.80 10.46 -13.61
C LEU A 156 -0.53 11.04 -14.09
N LEU A 157 -0.49 11.92 -15.09
CA LEU A 157 -1.69 12.49 -15.70
C LEU A 157 -2.11 11.66 -16.91
N PRO A 158 -3.43 11.49 -17.14
CA PRO A 158 -3.92 10.78 -18.30
C PRO A 158 -3.66 11.58 -19.58
N GLN A 159 -3.50 10.86 -20.68
CA GLN A 159 -3.54 11.46 -22.01
C GLN A 159 -5.00 11.74 -22.39
N GLY A 160 -5.24 12.89 -23.02
CA GLY A 160 -6.53 13.27 -23.56
C GLY A 160 -6.91 12.47 -24.81
N PRO A 161 -8.07 12.77 -25.42
CA PRO A 161 -8.50 12.16 -26.66
C PRO A 161 -7.40 12.26 -27.74
N ASN A 162 -7.16 11.19 -28.48
CA ASN A 162 -6.07 11.05 -29.46
C ASN A 162 -4.65 11.04 -28.87
N GLN A 163 -4.46 10.54 -27.64
CA GLN A 163 -3.15 10.40 -26.98
C GLN A 163 -2.40 11.74 -26.78
N ARG A 164 -3.12 12.87 -26.82
CA ARG A 164 -2.50 14.18 -26.61
C ARG A 164 -2.26 14.44 -25.12
N PRO A 165 -1.10 14.95 -24.72
CA PRO A 165 -0.87 15.33 -23.32
C PRO A 165 -1.85 16.44 -22.92
N LEU A 166 -2.30 16.39 -21.67
CA LEU A 166 -3.10 17.47 -21.07
C LEU A 166 -2.32 18.78 -21.17
N SER A 167 -3.01 19.91 -21.38
CA SER A 167 -2.36 21.23 -21.33
C SER A 167 -2.36 21.80 -19.91
N TRP A 168 -1.35 22.61 -19.56
CA TRP A 168 -1.31 23.30 -18.27
C TRP A 168 -2.55 24.19 -18.05
N ARG A 169 -3.06 24.82 -19.12
CA ARG A 169 -4.29 25.63 -19.05
C ARG A 169 -5.49 24.78 -18.65
N THR A 170 -5.63 23.58 -19.22
CA THR A 170 -6.71 22.65 -18.88
C THR A 170 -6.57 22.17 -17.44
N TRP A 171 -5.36 21.81 -17.01
CA TRP A 171 -5.11 21.42 -15.63
C TRP A 171 -5.48 22.51 -14.64
N LYS A 172 -5.14 23.78 -14.89
CA LYS A 172 -5.53 24.90 -14.02
C LYS A 172 -7.04 25.02 -13.85
N ILE A 173 -7.84 24.72 -14.89
CA ILE A 173 -9.30 24.74 -14.80
C ILE A 173 -9.77 23.60 -13.88
N ILE A 174 -9.26 22.38 -14.10
CA ILE A 174 -9.59 21.19 -13.31
C ILE A 174 -9.19 21.37 -11.83
N ALA A 175 -7.96 21.79 -11.57
CA ALA A 175 -7.47 22.00 -10.20
C ALA A 175 -8.30 23.05 -9.47
N ARG A 176 -8.67 24.16 -10.13
CA ARG A 176 -9.54 25.18 -9.53
C ARG A 176 -10.95 24.67 -9.27
N SER A 177 -11.53 23.84 -10.14
CA SER A 177 -12.84 23.24 -9.87
C SER A 177 -12.81 22.25 -8.70
N ILE A 178 -11.74 21.46 -8.58
CA ILE A 178 -11.55 20.55 -7.44
C ILE A 178 -11.43 21.34 -6.13
N LEU A 179 -10.61 22.40 -6.12
CA LEU A 179 -10.40 23.22 -4.92
C LEU A 179 -11.65 24.02 -4.53
N ARG A 180 -12.43 24.51 -5.50
CA ARG A 180 -13.68 25.24 -5.23
C ARG A 180 -14.75 24.35 -4.61
N ASN A 181 -14.82 23.09 -5.03
CA ASN A 181 -15.79 22.11 -4.55
C ASN A 181 -15.22 21.23 -3.43
N HIS A 182 -14.11 21.64 -2.81
CA HIS A 182 -13.46 20.90 -1.75
C HIS A 182 -14.26 21.02 -0.45
N ASP A 183 -14.81 19.90 0.01
CA ASP A 183 -15.37 19.76 1.35
C ASP A 183 -14.70 18.56 2.06
N PRO A 184 -13.94 18.79 3.14
CA PRO A 184 -13.34 17.72 3.93
C PRO A 184 -14.35 16.68 4.45
N ALA A 185 -15.61 17.06 4.68
CA ALA A 185 -16.66 16.15 5.14
C ALA A 185 -17.12 15.17 4.05
N GLN A 186 -16.95 15.52 2.78
CA GLN A 186 -17.27 14.69 1.61
C GLN A 186 -16.09 13.83 1.15
N MET A 187 -14.97 13.85 1.87
CA MET A 187 -13.78 13.07 1.54
C MET A 187 -13.65 11.86 2.44
N HIS A 188 -13.11 10.78 1.88
CA HIS A 188 -12.80 9.61 2.68
C HIS A 188 -11.70 9.96 3.71
N PRO A 189 -11.82 9.56 5.00
CA PRO A 189 -10.89 9.96 6.06
C PRO A 189 -9.42 9.69 5.80
N ARG A 190 -9.11 8.70 4.95
CA ARG A 190 -7.75 8.44 4.45
C ARG A 190 -7.13 9.76 3.94
N PHE A 191 -7.80 10.49 3.06
CA PHE A 191 -7.22 11.62 2.32
C PHE A 191 -7.10 12.91 3.14
N ILE A 192 -7.58 12.91 4.39
CA ILE A 192 -7.29 13.98 5.37
C ILE A 192 -5.81 13.95 5.77
N HIS A 193 -5.23 12.75 5.77
CA HIS A 193 -3.80 12.56 5.96
C HIS A 193 -3.12 12.66 4.60
N GLY A 194 -2.07 13.47 4.47
CA GLY A 194 -1.29 13.58 3.24
C GLY A 194 -0.46 12.32 3.01
N GLU A 195 0.85 12.44 3.17
CA GLU A 195 1.78 11.34 3.01
C GLU A 195 1.80 10.44 4.24
N LEU A 196 1.69 9.13 4.02
CA LEU A 196 1.78 8.12 5.07
C LEU A 196 3.12 7.39 4.98
N ARG A 197 3.79 7.22 6.12
CA ARG A 197 5.01 6.41 6.17
C ARG A 197 4.65 4.93 6.23
N LEU A 198 5.03 4.17 5.20
CA LEU A 198 4.70 2.76 5.06
C LEU A 198 5.22 1.91 6.23
N SER A 199 6.40 2.23 6.78
CA SER A 199 6.94 1.51 7.94
C SER A 199 6.01 1.60 9.14
N ARG A 200 5.39 2.76 9.37
CA ARG A 200 4.45 2.97 10.48
C ARG A 200 3.11 2.29 10.21
N ILE A 201 2.62 2.28 8.97
CA ILE A 201 1.44 1.51 8.58
C ILE A 201 1.66 0.01 8.84
N ASN A 202 2.82 -0.53 8.47
CA ASN A 202 3.16 -1.93 8.74
C ASN A 202 3.19 -2.21 10.26
N THR A 203 3.72 -1.29 11.07
CA THR A 203 3.65 -1.41 12.54
C THR A 203 2.22 -1.39 13.05
N ILE A 204 1.38 -0.47 12.57
CA ILE A 204 -0.04 -0.37 12.95
C ILE A 204 -0.77 -1.67 12.60
N ASN A 205 -0.54 -2.22 11.41
CA ASN A 205 -1.16 -3.49 10.99
C ASN A 205 -0.79 -4.62 11.94
N ARG A 206 0.49 -4.75 12.28
CA ARG A 206 0.98 -5.82 13.18
C ARG A 206 0.42 -5.70 14.59
N VAL A 207 0.37 -4.49 15.14
CA VAL A 207 -0.05 -4.25 16.52
C VAL A 207 -1.57 -4.32 16.67
N PHE A 208 -2.31 -3.67 15.77
CA PHE A 208 -3.74 -3.47 15.94
C PHE A 208 -4.61 -4.49 15.19
N ASN A 209 -4.10 -5.12 14.12
CA ASN A 209 -4.82 -6.19 13.42
C ASN A 209 -4.37 -7.60 13.85
N LEU A 210 -3.52 -7.71 14.89
CA LEU A 210 -3.02 -8.98 15.44
C LEU A 210 -2.44 -9.92 14.38
N SER A 211 -1.90 -9.37 13.28
CA SER A 211 -1.22 -10.13 12.24
C SER A 211 0.29 -9.82 12.32
N PRO A 212 1.02 -10.42 13.28
CA PRO A 212 2.42 -10.09 13.54
C PRO A 212 3.35 -10.38 12.35
N PHE A 213 2.97 -11.32 11.49
CA PHE A 213 3.78 -11.77 10.34
C PHE A 213 3.35 -11.17 9.00
N GLU A 214 2.15 -10.59 8.90
CA GLU A 214 1.66 -10.03 7.64
C GLU A 214 1.90 -8.51 7.61
N ALA A 215 2.84 -8.08 6.77
CA ALA A 215 2.99 -6.67 6.43
C ALA A 215 1.80 -6.21 5.58
N TYR A 216 1.32 -4.98 5.79
CA TYR A 216 0.23 -4.40 5.00
C TYR A 216 0.58 -4.35 3.51
N PHE A 217 1.80 -3.89 3.23
CA PHE A 217 2.40 -3.97 1.92
C PHE A 217 3.90 -4.19 2.10
N ASN A 218 4.38 -5.28 1.54
CA ASN A 218 5.79 -5.59 1.54
C ASN A 218 6.38 -5.06 0.23
N SER A 219 6.91 -3.82 0.24
CA SER A 219 7.67 -3.29 -0.90
C SER A 219 9.06 -3.93 -1.02
N TRP A 220 9.33 -4.96 -0.22
CA TRP A 220 10.64 -5.57 -0.02
C TRP A 220 10.65 -6.94 -0.66
N ASN A 221 11.56 -7.11 -1.63
CA ASN A 221 12.09 -8.43 -1.97
C ASN A 221 13.19 -8.86 -0.97
N ASP A 222 13.59 -7.98 -0.02
CA ASP A 222 14.76 -8.20 0.84
C ASP A 222 14.41 -8.16 2.33
N TYR A 223 14.59 -9.30 3.00
CA TYR A 223 14.55 -9.47 4.46
C TYR A 223 15.57 -8.56 5.18
N SER A 224 16.64 -8.16 4.49
CA SER A 224 17.78 -7.38 5.02
C SER A 224 17.39 -6.06 5.69
N SER A 225 16.38 -5.38 5.17
CA SER A 225 16.00 -4.06 5.66
C SER A 225 15.08 -4.08 6.87
N PHE A 226 14.26 -5.12 7.00
CA PHE A 226 13.54 -5.38 8.24
C PHE A 226 14.56 -5.52 9.37
N PHE A 227 15.69 -6.20 9.13
CA PHE A 227 16.76 -6.25 10.10
C PHE A 227 17.43 -4.89 10.28
N ARG A 228 17.81 -4.17 9.23
CA ARG A 228 18.50 -2.87 9.39
C ARG A 228 17.66 -1.83 10.15
N ASP A 229 16.39 -1.68 9.83
CA ASP A 229 15.51 -0.67 10.45
C ASP A 229 15.12 -1.06 11.89
N ASN A 230 14.95 -2.36 12.17
CA ASN A 230 14.63 -2.81 13.52
C ASN A 230 15.88 -3.03 14.38
N LEU A 231 17.05 -3.28 13.80
CA LEU A 231 18.31 -3.49 14.54
C LEU A 231 18.71 -2.22 15.26
N SER A 232 18.48 -1.02 14.69
CA SER A 232 18.72 0.23 15.41
C SER A 232 17.84 0.36 16.65
N TRP A 233 16.55 0.03 16.56
CA TRP A 233 15.63 0.05 17.70
C TRP A 233 15.94 -1.05 18.72
N ILE A 234 16.19 -2.27 18.26
CA ILE A 234 16.57 -3.41 19.11
C ILE A 234 17.87 -3.08 19.84
N ALA A 235 18.90 -2.61 19.13
CA ALA A 235 20.18 -2.23 19.73
C ALA A 235 20.00 -1.08 20.74
N ALA A 236 19.24 -0.04 20.40
CA ALA A 236 18.95 1.06 21.33
C ALA A 236 18.22 0.56 22.59
N SER A 237 17.20 -0.29 22.44
CA SER A 237 16.48 -0.90 23.55
C SER A 237 17.37 -1.83 24.38
N THR A 238 18.24 -2.62 23.75
CA THR A 238 19.21 -3.47 24.44
C THR A 238 20.22 -2.62 25.22
N VAL A 239 20.77 -1.57 24.63
CA VAL A 239 21.69 -0.64 25.32
C VAL A 239 20.99 0.03 26.50
N TRP A 240 19.75 0.49 26.32
CA TRP A 240 18.97 1.07 27.42
C TRP A 240 18.69 0.05 28.53
N LEU A 241 18.33 -1.19 28.19
CA LEU A 241 18.15 -2.27 29.17
C LEU A 241 19.44 -2.59 29.91
N VAL A 242 20.57 -2.67 29.21
CA VAL A 242 21.89 -2.89 29.83
C VAL A 242 22.23 -1.74 30.77
N LEU A 243 21.97 -0.48 30.38
CA LEU A 243 22.16 0.68 31.26
C LEU A 243 21.33 0.56 32.53
N VAL A 244 20.04 0.22 32.42
CA VAL A 244 19.17 0.00 33.60
C VAL A 244 19.71 -1.14 34.47
N LEU A 245 20.08 -2.28 33.88
CA LEU A 245 20.63 -3.42 34.61
C LEU A 245 21.94 -3.08 35.32
N THR A 246 22.83 -2.32 34.69
CA THR A 246 24.08 -1.87 35.32
C THR A 246 23.82 -0.91 36.47
N ALA A 247 22.87 0.03 36.34
CA ALA A 247 22.48 0.90 37.45
C ALA A 247 21.87 0.11 38.62
N MET A 248 21.09 -0.94 38.33
CA MET A 248 20.55 -1.84 39.34
C MET A 248 21.64 -2.66 40.04
N GLN A 249 22.65 -3.14 39.31
CA GLN A 249 23.81 -3.82 39.87
C GLN A 249 24.58 -2.91 40.84
N VAL A 250 24.78 -1.64 40.48
CA VAL A 250 25.39 -0.63 41.35
C VAL A 250 24.51 -0.37 42.59
N GLY A 251 23.19 -0.27 42.42
CA GLY A 251 22.25 -0.08 43.53
C GLY A 251 22.27 -1.25 44.52
N LEU A 252 22.35 -2.49 44.04
CA LEU A 252 22.47 -3.67 44.90
C LEU A 252 23.80 -3.74 45.67
N ALA A 253 24.85 -3.07 45.17
CA ALA A 253 26.14 -3.00 45.84
C ALA A 253 26.26 -1.84 46.86
N ALA A 254 25.32 -0.89 46.86
CA ALA A 254 25.33 0.24 47.78
C ALA A 254 24.61 -0.11 49.10
N GLU A 255 25.29 0.02 50.25
CA GLU A 255 24.77 -0.33 51.58
C GLU A 255 23.33 0.15 51.90
N PRO A 256 22.90 1.38 51.52
CA PRO A 256 21.55 1.85 51.83
C PRO A 256 20.45 1.10 51.05
N LEU A 257 20.76 0.66 49.84
CA LEU A 257 19.81 0.01 48.91
C LEU A 257 19.90 -1.51 48.97
N GLN A 258 21.10 -2.04 49.26
CA GLN A 258 21.34 -3.46 49.46
C GLN A 258 20.47 -4.03 50.60
N ASN A 259 20.25 -3.26 51.66
CA ASN A 259 19.47 -3.71 52.82
C ASN A 259 17.95 -3.51 52.67
N ASN A 260 17.48 -2.95 51.55
CA ASN A 260 16.06 -2.73 51.30
C ASN A 260 15.42 -3.93 50.56
N ALA A 261 14.56 -4.68 51.26
CA ALA A 261 13.89 -5.87 50.73
C ALA A 261 12.96 -5.58 49.53
N GLU A 262 12.35 -4.39 49.45
CA GLU A 262 11.51 -4.01 48.31
C GLU A 262 12.37 -3.78 47.06
N PHE A 263 13.53 -3.15 47.22
CA PHE A 263 14.47 -2.91 46.14
C PHE A 263 15.06 -4.22 45.60
N GLN A 264 15.39 -5.17 46.48
CA GLN A 264 15.84 -6.50 46.08
C GLN A 264 14.78 -7.27 45.27
N LYS A 265 13.51 -7.26 45.71
CA LYS A 265 12.41 -7.90 44.98
C LYS A 265 12.17 -7.28 43.61
N ALA A 266 12.18 -5.95 43.52
CA ALA A 266 12.05 -5.23 42.25
C ALA A 266 13.19 -5.58 41.28
N THR A 267 14.42 -5.66 41.78
CA THR A 267 15.60 -6.00 40.98
C THR A 267 15.58 -7.45 40.50
N TYR A 268 15.16 -8.37 41.35
CA TYR A 268 14.96 -9.78 40.97
C TYR A 268 13.91 -9.93 39.87
N GLY A 269 12.74 -9.30 40.03
CA GLY A 269 11.66 -9.34 39.04
C GLY A 269 12.09 -8.76 37.69
N PHE A 270 12.77 -7.61 37.71
CA PHE A 270 13.26 -6.97 36.48
C PHE A 270 14.35 -7.81 35.79
N THR A 271 15.23 -8.46 36.55
CA THR A 271 16.26 -9.34 35.99
C THR A 271 15.64 -10.54 35.26
N ILE A 272 14.64 -11.19 35.86
CA ILE A 272 13.90 -12.28 35.22
C ILE A 272 13.23 -11.79 33.94
N PHE A 273 12.57 -10.63 33.99
CA PHE A 273 11.92 -10.04 32.82
C PHE A 273 12.93 -9.73 31.70
N ALA A 274 14.09 -9.16 32.03
CA ALA A 274 15.12 -8.82 31.05
C ALA A 274 15.75 -10.05 30.38
N ILE A 275 15.79 -11.20 31.06
CA ILE A 275 16.27 -12.48 30.50
C ILE A 275 15.18 -13.17 29.69
N LEU A 276 14.00 -13.37 30.28
CA LEU A 276 12.92 -14.15 29.64
C LEU A 276 12.20 -13.37 28.54
N GLY A 277 12.06 -12.06 28.68
CA GLY A 277 11.33 -11.21 27.72
C GLY A 277 11.85 -11.35 26.29
N PRO A 278 13.17 -11.15 26.04
CA PRO A 278 13.75 -11.35 24.71
C PRO A 278 13.58 -12.78 24.21
N VAL A 279 13.82 -13.79 25.06
CA VAL A 279 13.70 -15.21 24.68
C VAL A 279 12.29 -15.56 24.24
N VAL A 280 11.28 -15.14 25.01
CA VAL A 280 9.86 -15.36 24.67
C VAL A 280 9.50 -14.61 23.39
N PHE A 281 9.94 -13.36 23.23
CA PHE A 281 9.67 -12.57 22.03
C PHE A 281 10.25 -13.23 20.78
N PHE A 282 11.54 -13.58 20.77
CA PHE A 282 12.18 -14.25 19.64
C PHE A 282 11.58 -15.64 19.39
N GLY A 283 11.24 -16.37 20.46
CA GLY A 283 10.56 -17.66 20.38
C GLY A 283 9.21 -17.55 19.64
N LEU A 284 8.36 -16.60 20.02
CA LEU A 284 7.07 -16.36 19.36
C LEU A 284 7.24 -15.95 17.89
N VAL A 285 8.22 -15.10 17.58
CA VAL A 285 8.54 -14.70 16.21
C VAL A 285 8.96 -15.92 15.37
N MET A 286 9.82 -16.78 15.91
CA MET A 286 10.26 -17.99 15.22
C MET A 286 9.08 -18.95 14.99
N LEU A 287 8.29 -19.18 16.04
CA LEU A 287 7.16 -20.11 15.99
C LEU A 287 6.11 -19.70 14.96
N GLY A 288 5.82 -18.40 14.85
CA GLY A 288 4.91 -17.93 13.82
C GLY A 288 5.51 -17.91 12.40
N ALA A 289 6.82 -17.71 12.26
CA ALA A 289 7.49 -17.92 10.97
C ALA A 289 7.40 -19.39 10.51
N VAL A 290 7.57 -20.33 11.44
CA VAL A 290 7.39 -21.77 11.18
C VAL A 290 5.94 -22.08 10.85
N TYR A 291 4.97 -21.52 11.59
CA TYR A 291 3.55 -21.69 11.29
C TYR A 291 3.21 -21.23 9.88
N GLN A 292 3.71 -20.06 9.48
CA GLN A 292 3.50 -19.52 8.13
C GLN A 292 4.08 -20.48 7.07
N LEU A 293 5.32 -20.94 7.26
CA LEU A 293 5.98 -21.90 6.37
C LEU A 293 5.21 -23.23 6.26
N LEU A 294 4.76 -23.78 7.40
CA LEU A 294 3.96 -25.00 7.45
C LEU A 294 2.59 -24.82 6.79
N SER A 295 1.99 -23.63 6.88
CA SER A 295 0.74 -23.33 6.21
C SER A 295 0.89 -23.21 4.67
N ASP A 296 2.07 -22.85 4.18
CA ASP A 296 2.37 -22.71 2.76
C ASP A 296 2.82 -24.03 2.11
N LEU A 297 3.38 -24.95 2.89
CA LEU A 297 3.91 -26.25 2.47
C LEU A 297 2.91 -27.14 1.69
N PRO A 298 1.65 -27.34 2.13
CA PRO A 298 0.68 -28.18 1.42
C PRO A 298 0.39 -27.68 0.00
N TRP A 299 0.43 -26.37 -0.21
CA TRP A 299 0.19 -25.76 -1.51
C TRP A 299 1.42 -25.85 -2.43
N LEU A 300 2.63 -25.65 -1.89
CA LEU A 300 3.88 -25.88 -2.63
C LEU A 300 3.98 -27.33 -3.11
N ILE A 301 3.57 -28.28 -2.25
CA ILE A 301 3.50 -29.71 -2.59
C ILE A 301 2.43 -29.93 -3.66
N TRP A 302 1.24 -29.33 -3.54
CA TRP A 302 0.18 -29.46 -4.54
C TRP A 302 0.58 -28.90 -5.91
N GLN A 303 1.24 -27.74 -5.97
CA GLN A 303 1.79 -27.19 -7.22
C GLN A 303 2.91 -28.06 -7.81
N ALA A 304 3.78 -28.64 -6.98
CA ALA A 304 4.82 -29.55 -7.44
C ALA A 304 4.22 -30.86 -7.99
N ILE A 305 3.07 -31.29 -7.47
CA ILE A 305 2.31 -32.46 -7.97
C ILE A 305 1.59 -32.11 -9.27
N ASP A 306 0.92 -30.96 -9.37
CA ASP A 306 0.23 -30.53 -10.60
C ASP A 306 1.21 -30.29 -11.76
N ARG A 307 2.37 -29.68 -11.49
CA ARG A 307 3.43 -29.50 -12.48
C ARG A 307 4.04 -30.82 -12.99
N LYS A 308 3.91 -31.91 -12.22
CA LYS A 308 4.30 -33.27 -12.65
C LYS A 308 3.17 -34.00 -13.39
N ARG A 309 1.93 -33.50 -13.33
CA ARG A 309 0.75 -34.11 -13.95
C ARG A 309 0.39 -33.51 -15.30
N GLU A 310 0.95 -32.36 -15.68
CA GLU A 310 0.93 -31.91 -17.08
C GLU A 310 1.74 -32.90 -17.95
N PRO A 311 1.11 -33.64 -18.88
CA PRO A 311 1.82 -34.49 -19.82
C PRO A 311 2.66 -33.59 -20.72
N THR A 312 3.92 -33.95 -20.92
CA THR A 312 4.75 -33.38 -21.97
C THR A 312 4.06 -33.69 -23.31
N GLU A 313 3.45 -32.69 -23.94
CA GLU A 313 2.91 -32.81 -25.28
C GLU A 313 4.04 -33.23 -26.24
N PRO A 314 3.86 -34.26 -27.07
CA PRO A 314 4.90 -34.69 -27.98
C PRO A 314 5.10 -33.64 -29.07
N THR A 315 6.37 -33.33 -29.32
CA THR A 315 6.84 -32.44 -30.38
C THR A 315 6.33 -32.95 -31.74
N PRO A 316 5.75 -32.10 -32.61
CA PRO A 316 5.24 -32.58 -33.88
C PRO A 316 6.40 -33.03 -34.78
N GLU A 317 6.31 -34.28 -35.23
CA GLU A 317 7.21 -34.89 -36.19
C GLU A 317 7.25 -34.07 -37.48
N THR A 318 8.46 -33.76 -37.93
CA THR A 318 8.72 -33.11 -39.20
C THR A 318 8.47 -34.13 -40.32
N SER A 319 7.35 -33.98 -41.03
CA SER A 319 7.07 -34.75 -42.25
C SER A 319 8.15 -34.48 -43.29
N THR A 320 9.01 -35.48 -43.51
CA THR A 320 9.96 -35.50 -44.60
C THR A 320 9.22 -36.05 -45.82
N ASP A 321 8.83 -35.16 -46.74
CA ASP A 321 8.35 -35.57 -48.07
C ASP A 321 9.51 -36.23 -48.83
N ALA A 322 9.46 -37.55 -48.92
CA ALA A 322 10.14 -38.32 -49.94
C ALA A 322 9.07 -38.94 -50.84
N THR A 323 8.86 -38.37 -52.02
CA THR A 323 8.20 -39.09 -53.13
C THR A 323 9.13 -39.02 -54.33
N THR A 324 9.61 -40.19 -54.74
CA THR A 324 10.30 -40.44 -56.01
C THR A 324 9.72 -41.74 -56.55
N GLN A 325 9.46 -41.74 -57.86
CA GLN A 325 8.96 -42.82 -58.75
C GLN A 325 7.43 -42.99 -58.71
N ALA A 326 6.70 -42.96 -59.84
CA ALA A 326 7.01 -43.43 -61.19
C ALA A 326 6.51 -42.51 -62.31
#